data_AF-A0A0M0KD39-F1
#
_entry.id   AF-A0A0M0KD39-F1
#
_cell.length_a   1.000
_cell.length_b   1.000
_cell.length_c   1.000
_cell.angle_alpha   90.00
_cell.angle_beta   90.00
_cell.angle_gamma   90.00
#
_symmetry.space_group_name_H-M   'P 1'
#
loop_
_entity.id
_entity.type
_entity.pdbx_description
1 polymer ?
#
loop_
_entity_poly.entity_id
_entity_poly.type
_entity_poly.pdbx_seq_one_letter_code
_entity_poly.pdbx_strand_id
1 'polypeptide(L)'
;MKAHVLSAIAGSGTLGSNGMVTAEFNRGADWHFRVNTYRTPVLQSTQGHVSNFSIPASFNGNSLATMEAVYVDGGNAGPQDWTSFKEFGYAFSPSYDTNEMKLTEAFFREVRDGEVRLTFHFWSGETVNYTIIKNGNQVTGIAAQTTNSKNKNKK
;
A
#
# COMPACT_ATOMS: atom_id res chain seq x y z
N MET A 1 -6.54 24.57 10.08
CA MET A 1 -7.96 24.16 10.10
C MET A 1 -8.40 23.88 11.52
N LYS A 2 -9.59 24.31 11.97
CA LYS A 2 -10.07 24.09 13.34
C LYS A 2 -10.65 22.67 13.51
N ALA A 3 -10.44 22.07 14.68
CA ALA A 3 -10.84 20.68 14.96
C ALA A 3 -12.35 20.41 14.78
N HIS A 4 -13.22 21.32 15.24
CA HIS A 4 -14.68 21.11 15.13
C HIS A 4 -15.17 21.02 13.67
N VAL A 5 -14.49 21.67 12.72
CA VAL A 5 -14.81 21.56 11.29
C VAL A 5 -14.48 20.16 10.78
N LEU A 6 -13.34 19.61 11.18
CA LEU A 6 -12.97 18.24 10.84
C LEU A 6 -13.91 17.23 11.50
N SER A 7 -14.29 17.44 12.76
CA SER A 7 -15.27 16.58 13.44
C SER A 7 -16.65 16.62 12.78
N ALA A 8 -17.07 17.77 12.24
CA ALA A 8 -18.32 17.87 11.49
C ALA A 8 -18.27 17.10 10.16
N ILE A 9 -17.11 17.05 9.50
CA ILE A 9 -16.92 16.35 8.21
C ILE A 9 -16.71 14.84 8.41
N ALA A 10 -15.84 14.45 9.35
CA ALA A 10 -15.30 13.09 9.48
C ALA A 10 -15.59 12.44 10.85
N GLY A 11 -16.49 13.00 11.65
CA GLY A 11 -16.78 12.55 13.01
C GLY A 11 -17.40 11.15 13.10
N SER A 12 -17.97 10.61 12.01
CA SER A 12 -18.47 9.23 11.97
C SER A 12 -17.37 8.19 12.09
N GLY A 13 -16.12 8.55 11.74
CA GLY A 13 -15.00 7.63 11.69
C GLY A 13 -15.05 6.64 10.51
N THR A 14 -15.91 6.87 9.52
CA THR A 14 -15.99 6.06 8.29
C THR A 14 -14.66 6.15 7.55
N LEU A 15 -14.03 5.01 7.25
CA LEU A 15 -12.74 4.98 6.56
C LEU A 15 -12.87 5.45 5.11
N GLY A 16 -11.86 6.17 4.63
CA GLY A 16 -11.83 6.77 3.29
C GLY A 16 -12.25 8.24 3.29
N SER A 17 -12.69 8.72 2.13
CA SER A 17 -13.07 10.13 1.93
C SER A 17 -14.41 10.42 2.61
N ASN A 18 -14.38 11.31 3.61
CA ASN A 18 -15.58 11.74 4.34
C ASN A 18 -16.16 13.05 3.80
N GLY A 19 -15.36 13.83 3.07
CA GLY A 19 -15.82 15.09 2.49
C GLY A 19 -14.67 15.91 1.93
N MET A 20 -14.96 17.16 1.63
CA MET A 20 -14.03 18.07 0.97
C MET A 20 -14.04 19.43 1.64
N VAL A 21 -12.85 20.02 1.75
CA VAL A 21 -12.67 21.44 2.09
C VAL A 21 -12.19 22.13 0.83
N THR A 22 -12.96 23.09 0.36
CA THR A 22 -12.60 23.90 -0.81
C THR A 22 -11.97 25.21 -0.34
N ALA A 23 -10.78 25.50 -0.84
CA ALA A 23 -10.15 26.81 -0.71
C ALA A 23 -10.39 27.59 -2.00
N GLU A 24 -11.09 28.71 -1.87
CA GLU A 24 -11.35 29.66 -2.95
C GLU A 24 -10.26 30.73 -2.95
N PHE A 25 -9.95 31.24 -4.14
CA PHE A 25 -8.91 32.26 -4.33
C PHE A 25 -9.48 33.45 -5.09
N ASN A 26 -8.85 34.62 -4.94
CA ASN A 26 -9.27 35.81 -5.68
C ASN A 26 -9.15 35.66 -7.21
N ARG A 27 -8.30 34.72 -7.68
CA ARG A 27 -8.14 34.30 -9.07
C ARG A 27 -7.64 32.85 -9.12
N GLY A 28 -7.92 32.15 -10.22
CA GLY A 28 -7.49 30.77 -10.43
C GLY A 28 -8.58 29.76 -10.06
N ALA A 29 -8.25 28.47 -10.20
CA ALA A 29 -9.15 27.41 -9.81
C ALA A 29 -9.16 27.22 -8.29
N ASP A 30 -10.30 26.76 -7.78
CA ASP A 30 -10.40 26.34 -6.38
C ASP A 30 -9.48 25.16 -6.09
N TRP A 31 -8.99 25.11 -4.85
CA TRP A 31 -8.23 23.97 -4.37
C TRP A 31 -9.06 23.08 -3.47
N HIS A 32 -9.11 21.80 -3.79
CA HIS A 32 -9.94 20.81 -3.10
C HIS A 32 -9.11 19.89 -2.21
N PHE A 33 -9.27 20.01 -0.90
CA PHE A 33 -8.68 19.10 0.08
C PHE A 33 -9.68 18.00 0.43
N ARG A 34 -9.38 16.74 0.09
CA ARG A 34 -10.16 15.59 0.55
C ARG A 34 -9.85 15.31 2.02
N VAL A 35 -10.88 15.20 2.86
CA VAL A 35 -10.75 14.84 4.27
C VAL A 35 -10.91 13.32 4.39
N ASN A 36 -9.79 12.63 4.61
CA ASN A 36 -9.76 11.17 4.69
C ASN A 36 -9.57 10.69 6.13
N THR A 37 -10.38 9.73 6.56
CA THR A 37 -10.14 8.98 7.80
C THR A 37 -9.47 7.67 7.43
N TYR A 38 -8.38 7.31 8.11
CA TYR A 38 -7.62 6.09 7.79
C TYR A 38 -7.17 5.34 9.05
N ARG A 39 -6.80 4.08 8.85
CA ARG A 39 -6.04 3.24 9.79
C ARG A 39 -4.91 2.55 9.03
N THR A 40 -3.93 1.98 9.71
CA THR A 40 -2.85 1.23 9.05
C THR A 40 -3.42 0.18 8.08
N PRO A 41 -3.01 0.17 6.79
CA PRO A 41 -3.41 -0.85 5.84
C PRO A 41 -2.95 -2.25 6.27
N VAL A 42 -3.69 -3.27 5.86
CA VAL A 42 -3.35 -4.67 6.19
C VAL A 42 -3.27 -5.47 4.90
N LEU A 43 -2.17 -6.20 4.71
CA LEU A 43 -1.99 -7.17 3.64
C LEU A 43 -2.06 -8.58 4.21
N GLN A 44 -2.62 -9.52 3.46
CA GLN A 44 -2.73 -10.92 3.87
C GLN A 44 -1.74 -11.81 3.12
N SER A 45 -1.29 -12.88 3.76
CA SER A 45 -0.51 -13.92 3.09
C SER A 45 -1.34 -14.60 2.00
N THR A 46 -0.70 -14.99 0.90
CA THR A 46 -1.37 -15.61 -0.25
C THR A 46 -0.40 -16.49 -1.04
N GLN A 47 -0.91 -17.34 -1.93
CA GLN A 47 -0.11 -18.04 -2.93
C GLN A 47 -0.76 -17.87 -4.30
N GLY A 48 0.05 -17.79 -5.35
CA GLY A 48 -0.48 -17.64 -6.69
C GLY A 48 0.57 -17.78 -7.78
N HIS A 49 0.10 -17.68 -9.02
CA HIS A 49 0.92 -17.77 -10.22
C HIS A 49 1.36 -16.39 -10.68
N VAL A 50 2.58 -16.27 -11.23
CA VAL A 50 3.16 -14.99 -11.70
C VAL A 50 2.29 -14.21 -12.71
N SER A 51 1.46 -14.90 -13.49
CA SER A 51 0.55 -14.26 -14.46
C SER A 51 -0.71 -13.65 -13.83
N ASN A 52 -1.05 -14.00 -12.59
CA ASN A 52 -2.26 -13.53 -11.91
C ASN A 52 -2.09 -13.48 -10.38
N PHE A 53 -1.01 -12.88 -9.90
CA PHE A 53 -0.76 -12.77 -8.47
C PHE A 53 -1.37 -11.48 -7.89
N SER A 54 -2.25 -11.66 -6.91
CA SER A 54 -2.89 -10.57 -6.16
C SER A 54 -2.78 -10.83 -4.66
N ILE A 55 -2.31 -9.83 -3.92
CA ILE A 55 -2.26 -9.84 -2.45
C ILE A 55 -3.58 -9.29 -1.92
N PRO A 56 -4.35 -10.06 -1.13
CA PRO A 56 -5.55 -9.51 -0.49
C PRO A 56 -5.17 -8.36 0.46
N ALA A 57 -5.85 -7.23 0.32
CA ALA A 57 -5.47 -5.95 0.92
C ALA A 57 -6.67 -5.22 1.53
N SER A 58 -6.61 -4.95 2.83
CA SER A 58 -7.50 -4.00 3.49
C SER A 58 -6.85 -2.61 3.48
N PHE A 59 -7.23 -1.77 2.52
CA PHE A 59 -6.66 -0.44 2.35
C PHE A 59 -6.98 0.53 3.49
N ASN A 60 -8.03 0.27 4.27
CA ASN A 60 -8.38 1.01 5.49
C ASN A 60 -8.43 2.54 5.33
N GLY A 61 -8.95 3.02 4.20
CA GLY A 61 -9.07 4.45 3.89
C GLY A 61 -7.81 5.10 3.31
N ASN A 62 -6.77 4.33 3.04
CA ASN A 62 -5.52 4.81 2.45
C ASN A 62 -5.51 4.65 0.94
N SER A 63 -4.71 5.49 0.29
CA SER A 63 -4.35 5.37 -1.13
C SER A 63 -2.85 5.10 -1.24
N LEU A 64 -2.48 4.25 -2.20
CA LEU A 64 -1.12 3.82 -2.42
C LEU A 64 -0.39 4.94 -3.20
N ALA A 65 0.79 5.30 -2.74
CA ALA A 65 1.67 6.22 -3.44
C ALA A 65 2.64 5.45 -4.34
N THR A 66 3.35 4.46 -3.79
CA THR A 66 4.35 3.66 -4.54
C THR A 66 4.68 2.36 -3.82
N MET A 67 5.51 1.52 -4.44
CA MET A 67 6.02 0.27 -3.89
C MET A 67 7.52 0.16 -4.17
N GLU A 68 8.30 -0.23 -3.16
CA GLU A 68 9.67 -0.67 -3.34
C GLU A 68 9.76 -2.20 -3.43
N ALA A 69 10.78 -2.70 -4.14
CA ALA A 69 11.12 -4.12 -4.20
C ALA A 69 12.63 -4.34 -4.16
N VAL A 70 13.11 -5.12 -3.20
CA VAL A 70 14.53 -5.44 -3.02
C VAL A 70 14.72 -6.91 -2.65
N TYR A 71 15.78 -7.54 -3.16
CA TYR A 71 16.12 -8.89 -2.72
C TYR A 71 16.66 -8.86 -1.28
N VAL A 72 16.39 -9.92 -0.52
CA VAL A 72 16.86 -10.00 0.88
C VAL A 72 18.38 -10.14 0.99
N ASP A 73 19.03 -10.68 -0.04
CA ASP A 73 20.49 -10.79 -0.17
C ASP A 73 21.15 -9.52 -0.76
N GLY A 74 20.35 -8.52 -1.14
CA GLY A 74 20.79 -7.23 -1.64
C GLY A 74 20.53 -7.01 -3.12
N GLY A 75 20.43 -5.74 -3.50
CA GLY A 75 20.05 -5.29 -4.85
C GLY A 75 18.54 -5.10 -5.01
N ASN A 76 18.16 -4.26 -5.98
CA ASN A 76 16.75 -4.00 -6.27
C ASN A 76 16.16 -5.13 -7.11
N ALA A 77 14.90 -5.44 -6.88
CA ALA A 77 14.19 -6.50 -7.60
C ALA A 77 13.22 -5.92 -8.64
N GLY A 78 12.98 -6.68 -9.70
CA GLY A 78 12.03 -6.32 -10.76
C GLY A 78 12.53 -5.23 -11.71
N PRO A 79 11.63 -4.72 -12.58
CA PRO A 79 11.98 -3.80 -13.65
C PRO A 79 12.61 -2.51 -13.14
N GLN A 80 13.50 -1.91 -13.95
CA GLN A 80 14.23 -0.68 -13.59
C GLN A 80 15.01 -0.86 -12.27
N ASP A 81 15.92 -1.85 -12.23
CA ASP A 81 16.67 -2.27 -11.04
C ASP A 81 17.74 -1.26 -10.57
N TRP A 82 17.95 -0.15 -11.28
CA TRP A 82 18.73 0.99 -10.80
C TRP A 82 18.03 1.75 -9.64
N THR A 83 16.74 1.47 -9.38
CA THR A 83 15.99 2.00 -8.24
C THR A 83 15.18 0.91 -7.53
N SER A 84 14.96 1.05 -6.22
CA SER A 84 14.07 0.17 -5.45
C SER A 84 12.61 0.46 -5.75
N PHE A 85 12.26 1.70 -6.11
CA PHE A 85 10.90 2.14 -6.38
C PHE A 85 10.42 1.64 -7.74
N LYS A 86 9.35 0.85 -7.76
CA LYS A 86 8.81 0.25 -8.97
C LYS A 86 7.81 1.20 -9.64
N GLU A 87 7.61 0.99 -10.93
CA GLU A 87 6.69 1.80 -11.73
C GLU A 87 5.22 1.43 -11.46
N PHE A 88 4.44 2.43 -11.03
CA PHE A 88 3.02 2.28 -10.75
C PHE A 88 2.25 1.94 -12.04
N GLY A 89 1.32 0.97 -11.98
CA GLY A 89 0.53 0.49 -13.11
C GLY A 89 1.26 -0.53 -13.98
N TYR A 90 2.57 -0.40 -14.16
CA TYR A 90 3.38 -1.35 -14.91
C TYR A 90 3.80 -2.57 -14.08
N ALA A 91 4.38 -2.35 -12.89
CA ALA A 91 4.90 -3.42 -12.03
C ALA A 91 3.88 -3.86 -10.97
N PHE A 92 3.05 -2.95 -10.50
CA PHE A 92 2.03 -3.20 -9.49
C PHE A 92 0.86 -2.23 -9.65
N SER A 93 -0.31 -2.60 -9.13
CA SER A 93 -1.47 -1.71 -9.06
C SER A 93 -2.36 -2.06 -7.87
N PRO A 94 -2.84 -1.07 -7.09
CA PRO A 94 -3.94 -1.31 -6.17
C PRO A 94 -5.25 -1.48 -6.95
N SER A 95 -6.08 -2.41 -6.50
CA SER A 95 -7.48 -2.55 -6.91
C SER A 95 -8.35 -2.32 -5.69
N TYR A 96 -8.86 -1.10 -5.55
CA TYR A 96 -9.65 -0.70 -4.38
C TYR A 96 -11.02 -1.36 -4.34
N ASP A 97 -11.62 -1.63 -5.50
CA ASP A 97 -12.95 -2.24 -5.59
C ASP A 97 -12.93 -3.72 -5.21
N THR A 98 -11.84 -4.43 -5.53
CA THR A 98 -11.68 -5.86 -5.18
C THR A 98 -10.87 -6.09 -3.92
N ASN A 99 -10.36 -5.03 -3.27
CA ASN A 99 -9.50 -5.12 -2.09
C ASN A 99 -8.23 -5.96 -2.33
N GLU A 100 -7.51 -5.65 -3.41
CA GLU A 100 -6.32 -6.40 -3.82
C GLU A 100 -5.16 -5.47 -4.18
N MET A 101 -3.94 -5.93 -3.92
CA MET A 101 -2.72 -5.36 -4.46
C MET A 101 -2.15 -6.31 -5.52
N LYS A 102 -2.23 -5.92 -6.78
CA LYS A 102 -1.77 -6.74 -7.91
C LYS A 102 -0.29 -6.52 -8.13
N LEU A 103 0.46 -7.61 -8.29
CA LEU A 103 1.81 -7.60 -8.85
C LEU A 103 1.72 -8.18 -10.26
N THR A 104 2.24 -7.47 -11.24
CA THR A 104 2.03 -7.84 -12.64
C THR A 104 2.98 -8.93 -13.08
N GLU A 105 2.61 -9.65 -14.14
CA GLU A 105 3.53 -10.58 -14.80
C GLU A 105 4.81 -9.89 -15.26
N ALA A 106 4.72 -8.63 -15.72
CA ALA A 106 5.86 -7.83 -16.13
C ALA A 106 6.86 -7.64 -14.98
N PHE A 107 6.37 -7.40 -13.75
CA PHE A 107 7.23 -7.38 -12.57
C PHE A 107 7.95 -8.72 -12.37
N PHE A 108 7.22 -9.83 -12.41
CA PHE A 108 7.80 -11.16 -12.14
C PHE A 108 8.75 -11.66 -13.22
N ARG A 109 8.63 -11.23 -14.48
CA ARG A 109 9.59 -11.57 -15.55
C ARG A 109 11.00 -11.06 -15.26
N GLU A 110 11.12 -9.98 -14.49
CA GLU A 110 12.39 -9.35 -14.13
C GLU A 110 12.75 -9.62 -12.64
N VAL A 111 12.09 -10.59 -12.01
CA VAL A 111 12.41 -11.07 -10.65
C VAL A 111 12.95 -12.49 -10.72
N ARG A 112 14.18 -12.69 -10.24
CA ARG A 112 14.78 -14.02 -10.09
C ARG A 112 14.05 -14.82 -9.00
N ASP A 113 14.19 -16.13 -9.05
CA ASP A 113 13.71 -16.99 -7.96
C ASP A 113 14.46 -16.66 -6.66
N GLY A 114 13.73 -16.70 -5.54
CA GLY A 114 14.22 -16.29 -4.24
C GLY A 114 13.24 -15.38 -3.51
N GLU A 115 13.74 -14.77 -2.43
CA GLU A 115 12.96 -13.93 -1.52
C GLU A 115 13.16 -12.45 -1.84
N VAL A 116 12.05 -11.72 -1.97
CA VAL A 116 12.01 -10.27 -2.21
C VAL A 116 11.19 -9.63 -1.10
N ARG A 117 11.75 -8.57 -0.51
CA ARG A 117 11.04 -7.69 0.41
C ARG A 117 10.41 -6.55 -0.38
N LEU A 118 9.10 -6.40 -0.20
CA LEU A 118 8.31 -5.31 -0.71
C LEU A 118 8.01 -4.31 0.41
N THR A 119 7.99 -3.03 0.06
CA THR A 119 7.60 -1.97 0.98
C THR A 119 6.59 -1.06 0.28
N PHE A 120 5.35 -1.09 0.74
CA PHE A 120 4.25 -0.28 0.21
C PHE A 120 4.16 1.04 0.96
N HIS A 121 4.18 2.14 0.21
CA HIS A 121 4.11 3.51 0.74
C HIS A 121 2.75 4.11 0.43
N PHE A 122 2.08 4.64 1.44
CA PHE A 122 0.74 5.22 1.31
C PHE A 122 0.77 6.74 1.47
N TRP A 123 -0.18 7.44 0.83
CA TRP A 123 -0.30 8.90 0.90
C TRP A 123 -0.56 9.44 2.32
N SER A 124 -1.02 8.60 3.25
CA SER A 124 -1.14 8.92 4.67
C SER A 124 0.20 8.99 5.40
N GLY A 125 1.29 8.50 4.79
CA GLY A 125 2.59 8.30 5.43
C GLY A 125 2.76 6.91 6.06
N GLU A 126 1.74 6.06 6.05
CA GLU A 126 1.88 4.67 6.49
C GLU A 126 2.78 3.87 5.53
N THR A 127 3.55 2.94 6.09
CA THR A 127 4.38 2.00 5.35
C THR A 127 4.03 0.57 5.77
N VAL A 128 3.83 -0.32 4.80
CA VAL A 128 3.54 -1.74 5.05
C VAL A 128 4.56 -2.61 4.34
N ASN A 129 5.30 -3.42 5.10
CA ASN A 129 6.23 -4.40 4.56
C ASN A 129 5.50 -5.70 4.20
N TYR A 130 6.00 -6.38 3.19
CA TYR A 130 5.50 -7.67 2.72
C TYR A 130 6.65 -8.47 2.12
N THR A 131 6.61 -9.79 2.22
CA THR A 131 7.61 -10.66 1.61
C THR A 131 6.96 -11.49 0.51
N ILE A 132 7.66 -11.65 -0.62
CA ILE A 132 7.31 -12.65 -1.63
C ILE A 132 8.46 -13.63 -1.80
N ILE A 133 8.14 -14.90 -2.01
CA ILE A 133 9.09 -15.96 -2.35
C ILE A 133 8.67 -16.50 -3.72
N LYS A 134 9.50 -16.30 -4.74
CA LYS A 134 9.27 -16.78 -6.10
C LYS A 134 10.04 -18.08 -6.34
N ASN A 135 9.36 -19.08 -6.89
CA ASN A 135 9.94 -20.35 -7.33
C ASN A 135 9.32 -20.75 -8.67
N GLY A 136 10.08 -20.58 -9.76
CA GLY A 136 9.58 -20.65 -11.12
C GLY A 136 8.41 -19.67 -11.33
N ASN A 137 7.24 -20.23 -11.63
CA ASN A 137 6.02 -19.47 -11.85
C ASN A 137 5.10 -19.38 -10.63
N GLN A 138 5.50 -19.94 -9.49
CA GLN A 138 4.74 -19.91 -8.25
C GLN A 138 5.31 -18.85 -7.31
N VAL A 139 4.43 -18.13 -6.64
CA VAL A 139 4.78 -17.05 -5.70
C VAL A 139 4.05 -17.29 -4.39
N THR A 140 4.78 -17.30 -3.28
CA THR A 140 4.23 -17.27 -1.93
C THR A 140 4.39 -15.87 -1.35
N GLY A 141 3.29 -15.23 -0.98
CA GLY A 141 3.27 -13.96 -0.27
C GLY A 141 3.08 -14.14 1.23
N ILE A 142 3.84 -13.40 2.02
CA ILE A 142 3.87 -13.46 3.48
C ILE A 142 3.66 -12.05 4.03
N ALA A 143 2.56 -11.86 4.76
CA ALA A 143 2.28 -10.62 5.46
C ALA A 143 3.26 -10.36 6.60
N ALA A 144 3.59 -9.10 6.86
CA ALA A 144 4.33 -8.71 8.05
C ALA A 144 3.55 -9.11 9.31
N GLN A 145 4.25 -9.67 10.30
CA GLN A 145 3.66 -10.00 11.58
C GLN A 145 3.27 -8.70 12.30
N THR A 146 1.97 -8.48 12.54
CA THR A 146 1.52 -7.42 13.44
C THR A 146 1.93 -7.76 14.87
N THR A 147 3.03 -7.18 15.36
CA THR A 147 3.35 -7.21 16.78
C THR A 147 2.30 -6.40 17.54
N ASN A 148 1.34 -7.09 18.18
CA ASN A 148 0.42 -6.47 19.12
C ASN A 148 1.19 -6.03 20.37
N SER A 149 1.67 -4.78 20.39
CA SER A 149 2.15 -4.12 21.61
C SER A 149 0.97 -3.75 22.51
N LYS A 150 0.38 -4.75 23.17
CA LYS A 150 -0.46 -4.56 24.37
C LYS A 150 -0.10 -5.63 25.40
N ASN A 151 1.09 -5.50 25.97
CA ASN A 151 1.38 -6.07 27.28
C ASN A 151 2.11 -5.03 28.13
N LYS A 152 1.38 -3.98 28.55
CA LYS A 152 1.81 -3.16 29.69
C LYS A 152 1.33 -3.88 30.95
N ASN A 153 2.29 -4.51 31.62
CA ASN A 153 2.21 -5.09 32.95
C ASN A 153 1.30 -4.26 33.88
N LYS A 154 0.23 -4.89 34.39
CA LYS A 154 -0.29 -4.57 35.72
C LYS A 154 0.40 -5.50 36.70
N LYS A 155 1.34 -4.98 37.47
CA LYS A 155 1.61 -5.41 38.84
C LYS A 155 1.33 -4.22 39.73
#